data_AF-A0A939I4T3-F1
#
_entry.id   AF-A0A939I4T3-F1
#
_cell.length_a   1.000
_cell.length_b   1.000
_cell.length_c   1.000
_cell.angle_alpha   90.00
_cell.angle_beta   90.00
_cell.angle_gamma   90.00
#
_symmetry.space_group_name_H-M   'P 1'
#
loop_
_entity.id
_entity.type
_entity.pdbx_description
1 polymer ?
#
loop_
_entity_poly.entity_id
_entity_poly.type
_entity_poly.pdbx_seq_one_letter_code
_entity_poly.pdbx_strand_id
1 'polypeptide(L)'
;MTVVRTSVLPPYAAHLRVYEPLAAYPEPERAHWQAYAAEHGPDAEAAEQPVAPAVLEEQREALAELAARTPRALPERESGRAYLRVVDGVLYVCPWATRLRSWQALEELRAGAPVALVDTAVPPAARAAAEADRERWRAEHPDARPWILTSRWEVPVRWFLPFG
;
A
#
# COMPACT_ATOMS: atom_id res chain seq x y z
N MET A 1 15.21 -22.32 13.03
CA MET A 1 14.64 -20.96 12.99
C MET A 1 13.15 -21.09 13.19
N THR A 2 12.62 -20.60 14.31
CA THR A 2 11.19 -20.67 14.62
C THR A 2 10.48 -19.57 13.81
N VAL A 3 9.81 -19.94 12.73
CA VAL A 3 8.94 -19.02 12.00
C VAL A 3 7.70 -18.81 12.86
N VAL A 4 7.57 -17.63 13.48
CA VAL A 4 6.34 -17.22 14.13
C VAL A 4 5.29 -17.02 13.04
N ARG A 5 4.46 -18.03 12.82
CA ARG A 5 3.24 -17.93 12.00
C ARG A 5 2.18 -17.23 12.83
N THR A 6 2.22 -15.90 12.89
CA THR A 6 1.04 -15.15 13.34
C THR A 6 -0.04 -15.36 12.28
N SER A 7 -1.01 -16.21 12.58
CA SER A 7 -2.19 -16.52 11.76
C SER A 7 -3.33 -15.50 11.94
N VAL A 8 -3.13 -14.49 12.78
CA VAL A 8 -4.11 -13.44 13.00
C VAL A 8 -4.05 -12.48 11.83
N LEU A 9 -5.00 -12.62 10.90
CA LEU A 9 -5.40 -11.48 10.07
C LEU A 9 -5.95 -10.44 11.03
N PRO A 10 -5.32 -9.26 11.17
CA PRO A 10 -5.79 -8.24 12.09
C PRO A 10 -7.24 -7.85 11.71
N PRO A 11 -8.28 -8.21 12.49
CA PRO A 11 -9.67 -8.07 12.08
C PRO A 11 -10.17 -6.61 12.11
N TYR A 12 -9.27 -5.66 12.31
CA TYR A 12 -9.57 -4.25 12.58
C TYR A 12 -9.26 -3.32 11.41
N ALA A 13 -8.91 -3.86 10.22
CA ALA A 13 -8.69 -3.05 9.02
C ALA A 13 -9.48 -3.56 7.81
N ALA A 14 -10.28 -2.68 7.23
CA ALA A 14 -10.90 -2.86 5.93
C ALA A 14 -10.00 -2.28 4.83
N HIS A 15 -9.99 -2.95 3.68
CA HIS A 15 -9.23 -2.52 2.51
C HIS A 15 -10.11 -2.60 1.27
N LEU A 16 -10.19 -1.50 0.51
CA LEU A 16 -10.69 -1.51 -0.86
C LEU A 16 -9.48 -1.45 -1.79
N ARG A 17 -9.32 -2.45 -2.65
CA ARG A 17 -8.23 -2.53 -3.62
C ARG A 17 -8.82 -2.51 -5.02
N VAL A 18 -8.38 -1.56 -5.84
CA VAL A 18 -8.66 -1.53 -7.28
C VAL A 18 -7.52 -2.24 -7.97
N TYR A 19 -7.84 -3.23 -8.79
CA TYR A 19 -6.87 -3.93 -9.61
C TYR A 19 -7.03 -3.52 -11.06
N GLU A 20 -5.92 -3.20 -11.71
CA GLU A 20 -5.91 -2.87 -13.13
C GLU A 20 -5.36 -4.05 -13.93
N PRO A 21 -5.91 -4.35 -15.12
CA PRO A 21 -5.36 -5.39 -15.98
C PRO A 21 -3.94 -5.01 -16.40
N LEU A 22 -3.03 -5.98 -16.51
CA LEU A 22 -1.62 -5.73 -16.88
C LEU A 22 -1.48 -4.87 -18.15
N ALA A 23 -2.40 -5.05 -19.11
CA ALA A 23 -2.41 -4.30 -20.36
C ALA A 23 -2.68 -2.78 -20.19
N ALA A 24 -3.24 -2.34 -19.07
CA ALA A 24 -3.49 -0.93 -18.77
C ALA A 24 -2.20 -0.17 -18.38
N TYR A 25 -1.18 -0.89 -17.89
CA TYR A 25 0.08 -0.27 -17.50
C TYR A 25 0.93 0.08 -18.74
N PRO A 26 1.58 1.26 -18.80
CA PRO A 26 2.52 1.61 -19.86
C PRO A 26 3.88 0.92 -19.64
N GLU A 27 4.73 0.91 -20.67
CA GLU A 27 6.14 0.55 -20.49
C GLU A 27 6.91 1.71 -19.83
N PRO A 28 7.91 1.45 -18.97
CA PRO A 28 8.49 0.12 -18.63
C PRO A 28 7.78 -0.61 -17.47
N GLU A 29 6.73 -0.02 -16.89
CA GLU A 29 6.06 -0.54 -15.70
C GLU A 29 5.37 -1.88 -15.97
N ARG A 30 4.77 -2.05 -17.16
CA ARG A 30 4.20 -3.33 -17.59
C ARG A 30 5.23 -4.46 -17.57
N ALA A 31 6.42 -4.25 -18.15
CA ALA A 31 7.48 -5.25 -18.12
C ALA A 31 7.94 -5.58 -16.69
N HIS A 32 8.00 -4.58 -15.80
CA HIS A 32 8.30 -4.79 -14.39
C HIS A 32 7.26 -5.70 -13.72
N TRP A 33 5.97 -5.41 -13.89
CA TRP A 33 4.90 -6.22 -13.29
C TRP A 33 4.79 -7.62 -13.89
N GLN A 34 5.07 -7.76 -15.19
CA GLN A 34 5.14 -9.06 -15.84
C GLN A 34 6.27 -9.92 -15.24
N ALA A 35 7.46 -9.35 -15.04
CA ALA A 35 8.58 -10.06 -14.42
C ALA A 35 8.29 -10.41 -12.95
N TYR A 36 7.74 -9.46 -12.19
CA TYR A 36 7.36 -9.69 -10.79
C TYR A 36 6.34 -10.83 -10.66
N ALA A 37 5.30 -10.85 -11.51
CA ALA A 37 4.29 -11.90 -11.51
C ALA A 37 4.84 -13.27 -11.92
N ALA A 38 5.82 -13.32 -12.82
CA ALA A 38 6.49 -14.57 -13.19
C ALA A 38 7.30 -15.18 -12.03
N GLU A 39 7.87 -14.34 -11.16
CA GLU A 39 8.65 -14.77 -10.00
C GLU A 39 7.77 -15.15 -8.80
N HIS A 40 6.70 -14.40 -8.55
CA HIS A 40 5.91 -14.50 -7.31
C HIS A 40 4.60 -15.28 -7.49
N GLY A 41 4.13 -15.47 -8.73
CA GLY A 41 2.85 -16.09 -9.03
C GLY A 41 1.65 -15.20 -8.66
N PRO A 42 0.41 -15.63 -8.96
CA PRO A 42 -0.78 -14.92 -8.52
C PRO A 42 -1.03 -15.16 -7.02
N ASP A 43 -1.50 -14.13 -6.31
CA ASP A 43 -1.96 -14.27 -4.92
C ASP A 43 -3.36 -14.89 -4.84
N ALA A 44 -4.12 -14.85 -5.96
CA ALA A 44 -5.46 -15.41 -6.08
C ALA A 44 -5.82 -15.69 -7.55
N GLU A 45 -6.62 -16.74 -7.79
CA GLU A 45 -7.03 -17.20 -9.14
C GLU A 45 -8.51 -16.95 -9.47
N ALA A 46 -9.26 -16.35 -8.55
CA ALA A 46 -10.66 -15.96 -8.75
C ALA A 46 -10.95 -14.65 -8.03
N ALA A 47 -11.99 -13.91 -8.40
CA ALA A 47 -12.29 -12.58 -7.84
C ALA A 47 -12.59 -12.61 -6.32
N GLU A 48 -13.28 -13.64 -5.88
CA GLU A 48 -13.72 -13.85 -4.50
C GLU A 48 -12.63 -14.41 -3.58
N GLN A 49 -11.54 -14.95 -4.15
CA GLN A 49 -10.47 -15.52 -3.34
C GLN A 49 -9.72 -14.43 -2.56
N PRO A 50 -9.49 -14.60 -1.25
CA PRO A 50 -8.77 -13.62 -0.46
C PRO A 50 -7.27 -13.65 -0.77
N VAL A 51 -6.64 -12.48 -0.86
CA VAL A 51 -5.17 -12.32 -0.96
C VAL A 51 -4.50 -12.26 0.43
N ALA A 52 -5.09 -12.94 1.42
CA ALA A 52 -4.70 -12.86 2.82
C ALA A 52 -3.20 -13.09 3.10
N PRO A 53 -2.52 -14.07 2.46
CA PRO A 53 -1.09 -14.25 2.63
C PRO A 53 -0.25 -13.03 2.22
N ALA A 54 -0.54 -12.45 1.05
CA ALA A 54 0.15 -11.25 0.56
C ALA A 54 -0.11 -10.03 1.44
N VAL A 55 -1.33 -9.90 1.98
CA VAL A 55 -1.64 -8.82 2.94
C VAL A 55 -0.81 -8.97 4.21
N LEU A 56 -0.71 -10.20 4.75
CA LEU A 56 0.12 -10.46 5.91
C LEU A 56 1.60 -10.21 5.63
N GLU A 57 2.04 -10.42 4.40
CA GLU A 57 3.41 -10.11 3.99
C GLU A 57 3.69 -8.61 3.99
N GLU A 58 2.82 -7.79 3.38
CA GLU A 58 2.93 -6.32 3.44
C GLU A 58 3.00 -5.83 4.90
N GLN A 59 2.14 -6.38 5.77
CA GLN A 59 2.11 -6.00 7.18
C GLN A 59 3.39 -6.41 7.93
N ARG A 60 3.95 -7.58 7.62
CA ARG A 60 5.21 -8.04 8.23
C ARG A 60 6.39 -7.20 7.77
N GLU A 61 6.41 -6.80 6.50
CA GLU A 61 7.44 -5.91 5.96
C GLU A 61 7.40 -4.55 6.67
N ALA A 62 6.22 -3.94 6.76
CA ALA A 62 6.04 -2.67 7.49
C ALA A 62 6.41 -2.77 8.98
N LEU A 63 6.02 -3.86 9.66
CA LEU A 63 6.39 -4.08 11.06
C LEU A 63 7.90 -4.27 11.24
N ALA A 64 8.55 -4.98 10.31
CA ALA A 64 10.00 -5.17 10.35
C ALA A 64 10.74 -3.84 10.19
N GLU A 65 10.27 -2.94 9.32
CA GLU A 65 10.82 -1.59 9.18
C GLU A 65 10.67 -0.77 10.47
N LEU A 66 9.50 -0.84 11.11
CA LEU A 66 9.22 -0.13 12.37
C LEU A 66 10.04 -0.69 13.55
N ALA A 67 10.26 -2.00 13.57
CA ALA A 67 11.04 -2.68 14.62
C ALA A 67 12.56 -2.62 14.40
N ALA A 68 13.02 -2.01 13.29
CA ALA A 68 14.44 -1.87 13.00
C ALA A 68 15.15 -1.00 14.06
N ARG A 69 16.47 -1.18 14.22
CA ARG A 69 17.27 -0.38 15.20
C ARG A 69 17.19 1.11 14.94
N THR A 70 17.04 1.48 13.68
CA THR A 70 16.91 2.87 13.22
C THR A 70 15.64 2.95 12.38
N PRO A 71 14.46 3.02 13.01
CA PRO A 71 13.21 3.06 12.28
C PRO A 71 13.11 4.35 11.48
N ARG A 72 12.66 4.24 10.25
CA ARG A 72 12.33 5.41 9.43
C ARG A 72 10.90 5.81 9.67
N ALA A 73 10.65 7.11 9.68
CA ALA A 73 9.30 7.63 9.83
C ALA A 73 8.41 7.29 8.63
N LEU A 74 9.00 7.23 7.43
CA LEU A 74 8.32 6.95 6.16
C LEU A 74 9.24 6.19 5.20
N PRO A 75 8.69 5.44 4.23
CA PRO A 75 9.47 4.83 3.16
C PRO A 75 10.16 5.87 2.26
N GLU A 76 11.42 5.62 1.91
CA GLU A 76 12.21 6.49 1.02
C GLU A 76 11.94 6.23 -0.47
N ARG A 77 11.52 5.01 -0.81
CA ARG A 77 11.27 4.55 -2.18
C ARG A 77 9.90 3.87 -2.24
N GLU A 78 9.32 3.87 -3.43
CA GLU A 78 8.10 3.11 -3.64
C GLU A 78 8.40 1.61 -3.63
N SER A 79 7.46 0.82 -3.11
CA SER A 79 7.54 -0.62 -3.09
C SER A 79 7.45 -1.16 -4.52
N GLY A 80 8.38 -2.04 -4.89
CA GLY A 80 8.33 -2.80 -6.15
C GLY A 80 7.42 -4.03 -6.07
N ARG A 81 6.40 -3.99 -5.20
CA ARG A 81 5.53 -5.12 -4.88
C ARG A 81 4.07 -4.79 -5.20
N ALA A 82 3.33 -5.82 -5.55
CA ALA A 82 1.92 -5.71 -5.89
C ALA A 82 1.15 -6.91 -5.39
N TYR A 83 -0.16 -6.71 -5.21
CA TYR A 83 -1.12 -7.78 -5.14
C TYR A 83 -1.46 -8.24 -6.55
N LEU A 84 -1.41 -9.55 -6.78
CA LEU A 84 -1.62 -10.15 -8.08
C LEU A 84 -2.85 -11.05 -8.06
N ARG A 85 -3.70 -10.90 -9.07
CA ARG A 85 -4.85 -11.77 -9.25
C ARG A 85 -4.96 -12.18 -10.70
N VAL A 86 -5.24 -13.45 -10.94
CA VAL A 86 -5.64 -13.91 -12.27
C VAL A 86 -7.14 -14.16 -12.22
N VAL A 87 -7.90 -13.58 -13.15
CA VAL A 87 -9.33 -13.82 -13.31
C VAL A 87 -9.57 -14.06 -14.79
N ASP A 88 -10.17 -15.20 -15.13
CA ASP A 88 -10.43 -15.61 -16.52
C ASP A 88 -9.19 -15.52 -17.43
N GLY A 89 -8.02 -15.89 -16.90
CA GLY A 89 -6.74 -15.86 -17.62
C GLY A 89 -6.13 -14.47 -17.79
N VAL A 90 -6.75 -13.41 -17.27
CA VAL A 90 -6.21 -12.04 -17.29
C VAL A 90 -5.52 -11.75 -15.97
N LEU A 91 -4.27 -11.28 -16.04
CA LEU A 91 -3.51 -10.81 -14.88
C LEU A 91 -3.93 -9.39 -14.51
N TYR A 92 -4.35 -9.22 -13.27
CA TYR A 92 -4.71 -7.97 -12.63
C TYR A 92 -3.70 -7.63 -11.53
N VAL A 93 -3.25 -6.38 -11.52
CA VAL A 93 -2.18 -5.89 -10.66
C VAL A 93 -2.72 -4.74 -9.82
N CYS A 94 -2.42 -4.78 -8.52
CA CYS A 94 -2.68 -3.69 -7.59
C CYS A 94 -1.37 -3.41 -6.81
N PRO A 95 -0.55 -2.44 -7.24
CA PRO A 95 0.68 -2.08 -6.55
C PRO A 95 0.42 -1.72 -5.09
N TRP A 96 1.32 -2.11 -4.20
CA TRP A 96 1.16 -1.82 -2.76
C TRP A 96 1.13 -0.32 -2.50
N ALA A 97 1.84 0.46 -3.32
CA ALA A 97 1.91 1.91 -3.24
C ALA A 97 2.21 2.41 -1.82
N THR A 98 3.08 1.70 -1.10
CA THR A 98 3.36 1.89 0.34
C THR A 98 3.83 3.30 0.63
N ARG A 99 4.68 3.90 -0.21
CA ARG A 99 5.17 5.26 0.02
C ARG A 99 4.06 6.28 -0.20
N LEU A 100 3.30 6.16 -1.30
CA LEU A 100 2.14 7.02 -1.58
C LEU A 100 1.10 6.94 -0.45
N ARG A 101 0.76 5.74 -0.01
CA ARG A 101 -0.20 5.51 1.08
C ARG A 101 0.34 6.02 2.41
N SER A 102 1.65 5.95 2.65
CA SER A 102 2.26 6.52 3.86
C SER A 102 2.15 8.05 3.89
N TRP A 103 2.28 8.73 2.74
CA TRP A 103 2.03 10.17 2.67
C TRP A 103 0.57 10.52 2.95
N GLN A 104 -0.38 9.77 2.40
CA GLN A 104 -1.81 9.97 2.70
C GLN A 104 -2.10 9.73 4.19
N ALA A 105 -1.55 8.65 4.76
CA ALA A 105 -1.69 8.35 6.18
C ALA A 105 -1.11 9.46 7.07
N LEU A 106 -0.02 10.11 6.64
CA LEU A 106 0.53 11.27 7.36
C LEU A 106 -0.42 12.48 7.32
N GLU A 107 -1.10 12.73 6.20
CA GLU A 107 -2.11 13.79 6.12
C GLU A 107 -3.31 13.51 7.03
N GLU A 108 -3.82 12.28 6.98
CA GLU A 108 -4.92 11.83 7.85
C GLU A 108 -4.53 11.93 9.33
N LEU A 109 -3.31 11.52 9.68
CA LEU A 109 -2.77 11.64 11.03
C LEU A 109 -2.71 13.10 11.49
N ARG A 110 -2.24 14.01 10.61
CA ARG A 110 -2.19 15.46 10.90
C ARG A 110 -3.58 16.06 11.09
N ALA A 111 -4.57 15.58 10.34
CA ALA A 111 -5.95 16.08 10.43
C ALA A 111 -6.69 15.52 11.66
N GLY A 112 -6.38 14.29 12.07
CA GLY A 112 -7.15 13.57 13.10
C GLY A 112 -6.52 13.50 14.49
N ALA A 113 -5.22 13.77 14.65
CA ALA A 113 -4.52 13.61 15.93
C ALA A 113 -4.04 14.94 16.54
N PRO A 114 -3.91 15.03 17.88
CA PRO A 114 -3.31 16.19 18.53
C PRO A 114 -1.87 16.44 18.06
N VAL A 115 -1.51 17.71 17.87
CA VAL A 115 -0.18 18.11 17.38
C VAL A 115 0.98 17.47 18.16
N ALA A 116 0.89 17.39 19.49
CA ALA A 116 1.93 16.78 20.31
C ALA A 116 2.14 15.29 20.02
N LEU A 117 1.07 14.55 19.69
CA LEU A 117 1.17 13.16 19.28
C LEU A 117 1.86 13.05 17.92
N VAL A 118 1.47 13.92 16.98
CA VAL A 118 2.05 13.94 15.63
C VAL A 118 3.53 14.29 15.70
N ASP A 119 3.92 15.29 16.49
CA ASP A 119 5.32 15.70 16.67
C ASP A 119 6.18 14.59 17.28
N THR A 120 5.60 13.80 18.18
CA THR A 120 6.26 12.65 18.81
C THR A 120 6.42 11.49 17.84
N ALA A 121 5.38 11.16 17.09
CA ALA A 121 5.38 10.03 16.15
C ALA A 121 6.19 10.34 14.87
N VAL A 122 6.05 11.54 14.34
CA VAL A 122 6.68 12.00 13.09
C VAL A 122 7.18 13.44 13.29
N PRO A 123 8.47 13.62 13.65
CA PRO A 123 9.03 14.93 13.95
C PRO A 123 8.84 15.96 12.83
N PRO A 124 8.74 17.28 13.14
CA PRO A 124 8.52 18.33 12.15
C PRO A 124 9.46 18.28 10.94
N ALA A 125 10.75 18.01 11.16
CA ALA A 125 11.73 17.91 10.08
C ALA A 125 11.43 16.74 9.11
N ALA A 126 11.03 15.59 9.63
CA ALA A 126 10.65 14.43 8.81
C ALA A 126 9.38 14.72 8.00
N ARG A 127 8.41 15.44 8.57
CA ARG A 127 7.20 15.86 7.85
C ARG A 127 7.50 16.85 6.73
N ALA A 128 8.37 17.83 6.98
CA ALA A 128 8.79 18.79 5.96
C ALA A 128 9.51 18.10 4.79
N ALA A 129 10.39 17.14 5.09
CA ALA A 129 11.05 16.34 4.06
C ALA A 129 10.03 15.50 3.26
N ALA A 130 9.08 14.86 3.94
CA ALA A 130 8.03 14.06 3.32
C ALA A 130 7.15 14.89 2.36
N GLU A 131 6.77 16.10 2.77
CA GLU A 131 5.99 17.01 1.95
C GLU A 131 6.77 17.42 0.69
N ALA A 132 8.05 17.77 0.85
CA ALA A 132 8.91 18.14 -0.28
C ALA A 132 9.12 16.97 -1.26
N ASP A 133 9.32 15.76 -0.74
CA ASP A 133 9.45 14.53 -1.53
C ASP A 133 8.18 14.24 -2.32
N ARG A 134 7.03 14.38 -1.66
CA ARG A 134 5.72 14.16 -2.25
C ARG A 134 5.44 15.15 -3.37
N GLU A 135 5.75 16.43 -3.16
CA GLU A 135 5.54 17.46 -4.16
C GLU A 135 6.38 17.21 -5.42
N ARG A 136 7.68 16.87 -5.24
CA ARG A 136 8.54 16.49 -6.37
C ARG A 136 8.00 15.27 -7.11
N TRP A 137 7.59 14.25 -6.38
CA TRP A 137 7.04 13.03 -6.98
C TRP A 137 5.74 13.28 -7.74
N ARG A 138 4.83 14.09 -7.19
CA ARG A 138 3.55 14.47 -7.84
C ARG A 138 3.76 15.26 -9.12
N ALA A 139 4.77 16.15 -9.16
CA ALA A 139 5.11 16.89 -10.37
C ALA A 139 5.52 15.96 -11.53
N GLU A 140 6.15 14.82 -11.22
CA GLU A 140 6.53 13.80 -12.19
C GLU A 140 5.38 12.82 -12.53
N HIS A 141 4.40 12.66 -11.63
CA HIS A 141 3.33 11.67 -11.72
C HIS A 141 1.95 12.29 -11.43
N PRO A 142 1.46 13.22 -12.28
CA PRO A 142 0.29 14.04 -11.97
C PRO A 142 -1.02 13.23 -11.81
N ASP A 143 -1.15 12.13 -12.55
CA ASP A 143 -2.36 11.28 -12.53
C ASP A 143 -2.30 10.14 -11.53
N ALA A 144 -1.15 9.96 -10.87
CA ALA A 144 -0.90 8.82 -10.03
C ALA A 144 -1.61 8.94 -8.68
N ARG A 145 -2.31 7.88 -8.32
CA ARG A 145 -3.13 7.77 -7.11
C ARG A 145 -3.00 6.37 -6.55
N PRO A 146 -2.97 6.20 -5.23
CA PRO A 146 -2.96 4.86 -4.67
C PRO A 146 -4.31 4.19 -4.90
N TRP A 147 -4.26 2.96 -5.38
CA TRP A 147 -5.41 2.14 -5.70
C TRP A 147 -5.94 1.34 -4.50
N ILE A 148 -5.46 1.67 -3.30
CA ILE A 148 -5.80 1.00 -2.06
C ILE A 148 -6.30 2.05 -1.07
N LEU A 149 -7.57 1.93 -0.67
CA LEU A 149 -8.10 2.64 0.48
C LEU A 149 -8.05 1.73 1.71
N THR A 150 -7.70 2.30 2.85
CA THR A 150 -7.66 1.61 4.14
C THR A 150 -8.59 2.33 5.12
N SER A 151 -9.31 1.57 5.92
CA SER A 151 -10.12 2.07 7.03
C SER A 151 -9.95 1.15 8.22
N ARG A 152 -9.97 1.71 9.43
CA ARG A 152 -9.93 0.94 10.68
C ARG A 152 -11.32 0.83 11.27
N TRP A 153 -11.63 -0.32 11.86
CA TRP A 153 -12.87 -0.61 12.61
C TRP A 153 -14.17 -0.66 11.81
N GLU A 154 -14.23 -0.04 10.63
CA GLU A 154 -15.41 0.00 9.78
C GLU A 154 -15.07 -0.03 8.29
N VAL A 155 -16.06 -0.40 7.47
CA VAL A 155 -16.02 -0.25 6.01
C VAL A 155 -16.79 1.03 5.65
N PRO A 156 -16.13 2.11 5.19
CA PRO A 156 -16.82 3.36 4.88
C PRO A 156 -17.86 3.21 3.78
N VAL A 157 -19.09 3.69 4.00
CA VAL A 157 -20.20 3.62 3.01
C VAL A 157 -19.81 4.24 1.66
N ARG A 158 -18.99 5.29 1.67
CA ARG A 158 -18.49 5.96 0.46
C ARG A 158 -17.72 5.04 -0.49
N TRP A 159 -17.20 3.91 -0.01
CA TRP A 159 -16.53 2.92 -0.86
C TRP A 159 -17.48 2.14 -1.78
N PHE A 160 -18.77 2.14 -1.47
CA PHE A 160 -19.80 1.45 -2.27
C PHE A 160 -20.47 2.36 -3.30
N LEU A 161 -20.09 3.63 -3.37
CA LEU A 161 -20.62 4.55 -4.37
C LEU A 161 -19.81 4.37 -5.67
N PRO A 162 -20.43 3.94 -6.78
CA PRO A 162 -19.74 3.81 -8.05
C PRO A 162 -19.43 5.21 -8.57
N PHE A 163 -18.18 5.64 -8.38
CA PHE A 163 -17.60 6.91 -8.86
C PHE A 163 -18.30 8.15 -8.27
N GLY A 164 -17.71 8.71 -7.22
CA GLY A 164 -18.08 10.05 -6.72
C GLY A 164 -17.72 11.16 -7.70
#